data_AF-A0A7V0UKT2-F1
#
_entry.id   AF-A0A7V0UKT2-F1
#
_cell.length_a   1.000
_cell.length_b   1.000
_cell.length_c   1.000
_cell.angle_alpha   90.00
_cell.angle_beta   90.00
_cell.angle_gamma   90.00
#
_symmetry.space_group_name_H-M   'P 1'
#
loop_
_entity.id
_entity.type
_entity.pdbx_description
1 polymer ?
#
loop_
_entity_poly.entity_id
_entity_poly.type
_entity_poly.pdbx_seq_one_letter_code
_entity_poly.pdbx_strand_id
1 'polypeptide(L)'
;MTPIPIEEYQDAMRDAVCGMCVCFAEDRWNPGRCVHENSGECGLFAHLAEVVDAISGIDSDSMEAYTKALRREVCAKCDHQDERGICDLRDSRGPLPTWCILDAYFNLVVGAAEEVQGKHAAGTP
;
A
#
# COMPACT_ATOMS: atom_id res chain seq x y z
N MET A 1 -15.18 12.90 14.03
CA MET A 1 -14.59 11.59 13.74
C MET A 1 -13.25 11.52 14.41
N THR A 2 -13.05 10.54 15.29
CA THR A 2 -11.71 10.23 15.81
C THR A 2 -10.90 9.67 14.63
N PRO A 3 -9.66 10.16 14.42
CA PRO A 3 -8.81 9.58 13.38
C PRO A 3 -8.56 8.09 13.69
N ILE A 4 -8.70 7.25 12.68
CA ILE A 4 -8.40 5.82 12.78
C ILE A 4 -6.88 5.67 12.98
N PRO A 5 -6.41 4.90 13.97
CA PRO A 5 -4.98 4.66 14.18
C PRO A 5 -4.32 4.04 12.94
N ILE A 6 -3.11 4.50 12.59
CA ILE A 6 -2.41 4.00 11.40
C ILE A 6 -2.06 2.50 11.53
N GLU A 7 -1.90 2.03 12.76
CA GLU A 7 -1.62 0.63 13.09
C GLU A 7 -2.78 -0.29 12.69
N GLU A 8 -4.03 0.18 12.76
CA GLU A 8 -5.18 -0.62 12.32
C GLU A 8 -5.16 -0.84 10.79
N TYR A 9 -4.76 0.18 10.03
CA TYR A 9 -4.52 0.02 8.59
C TYR A 9 -3.34 -0.90 8.33
N GLN A 10 -2.24 -0.72 9.08
CA GLN A 10 -1.04 -1.55 8.93
C GLN A 10 -1.36 -3.04 9.11
N ASP A 11 -2.08 -3.39 10.17
CA ASP A 11 -2.41 -4.78 10.48
C ASP A 11 -3.37 -5.36 9.43
N ALA A 12 -4.41 -4.62 9.04
CA ALA A 12 -5.34 -5.05 7.99
C ALA A 12 -4.63 -5.28 6.65
N MET A 13 -3.73 -4.36 6.25
CA MET A 13 -2.96 -4.49 5.02
C MET A 13 -1.91 -5.60 5.11
N ARG A 14 -1.32 -5.84 6.28
CA ARG A 14 -0.42 -6.97 6.50
C ARG A 14 -1.15 -8.29 6.28
N ASP A 15 -2.31 -8.47 6.91
CA ASP A 15 -3.12 -9.68 6.78
C ASP A 15 -3.59 -9.90 5.33
N ALA A 16 -4.02 -8.83 4.67
CA ALA A 16 -4.52 -8.90 3.30
C ALA A 16 -3.42 -9.16 2.25
N VAL A 17 -2.23 -8.57 2.41
CA VAL A 17 -1.19 -8.57 1.37
C VAL A 17 -0.10 -9.60 1.65
N CYS A 18 0.41 -9.69 2.88
CA CYS A 18 1.65 -10.44 3.16
C CYS A 18 1.49 -11.94 2.94
N GLY A 19 0.30 -12.50 3.16
CA GLY A 19 0.03 -13.92 2.88
C GLY A 19 0.08 -14.32 1.40
N MET A 20 -0.02 -13.34 0.49
CA MET A 20 0.04 -13.55 -0.97
C MET A 20 1.27 -12.90 -1.63
N CYS A 21 2.04 -12.11 -0.88
CA CYS A 21 3.18 -11.39 -1.40
C CYS A 21 4.32 -12.37 -1.72
N VAL A 22 4.72 -12.43 -3.00
CA VAL A 22 5.83 -13.30 -3.44
C VAL A 22 7.19 -12.89 -2.88
N CYS A 23 7.30 -11.65 -2.39
CA CYS A 23 8.49 -11.10 -1.74
C CYS A 23 8.43 -11.24 -0.20
N PHE A 24 7.40 -11.88 0.35
CA PHE A 24 7.32 -12.09 1.79
C PHE A 24 8.48 -12.95 2.29
N ALA A 25 9.20 -12.43 3.28
CA ALA A 25 10.24 -13.15 3.99
C ALA A 25 10.04 -12.93 5.49
N GLU A 26 9.78 -14.01 6.22
CA GLU A 26 9.46 -13.96 7.65
C GLU A 26 10.63 -13.39 8.47
N ASP A 27 10.32 -12.45 9.37
CA ASP A 27 11.27 -11.97 10.36
C ASP A 27 11.48 -13.02 11.46
N ARG A 28 12.71 -13.54 11.53
CA ARG A 28 13.13 -14.53 12.52
C ARG A 28 12.88 -14.08 13.97
N TRP A 29 12.93 -12.78 14.25
CA TRP A 29 12.76 -12.23 15.59
C TRP A 29 11.30 -11.88 15.90
N ASN A 30 10.48 -11.69 14.86
CA ASN A 30 9.06 -11.35 14.97
C ASN A 30 8.24 -12.24 14.02
N PRO A 31 7.95 -13.49 14.42
CA PRO A 31 7.10 -14.39 13.63
C PRO A 31 5.77 -13.71 13.29
N GLY A 32 5.40 -13.69 12.01
CA GLY A 32 4.21 -12.96 11.51
C GLY A 32 4.48 -11.55 10.96
N ARG A 33 5.73 -11.09 10.95
CA ARG A 33 6.14 -9.88 10.21
C ARG A 33 7.07 -10.21 9.04
N CYS A 34 7.09 -9.31 8.06
CA CYS A 34 8.05 -9.37 6.96
C CYS A 34 9.34 -8.63 7.35
N VAL A 35 10.51 -9.18 7.02
CA VAL A 35 11.80 -8.48 7.20
C VAL A 35 11.86 -7.14 6.47
N HIS A 36 11.11 -7.00 5.37
CA HIS A 36 11.08 -5.78 4.55
C HIS A 36 10.16 -4.68 5.09
N GLU A 37 9.35 -4.99 6.10
CA GLU A 37 8.38 -4.03 6.66
C GLU A 37 9.07 -2.83 7.32
N ASN A 38 10.20 -3.07 8.01
CA ASN A 38 10.96 -2.02 8.69
C ASN A 38 12.25 -1.63 7.98
N SER A 39 12.62 -2.30 6.89
CA SER A 39 13.87 -1.99 6.15
C SER A 39 13.71 -0.80 5.20
N GLY A 40 12.46 -0.39 4.92
CA GLY A 40 12.12 0.56 3.87
C GLY A 40 12.00 -0.07 2.48
N GLU A 41 12.25 -1.37 2.34
CA GLU A 41 12.19 -2.06 1.04
C GLU A 41 10.76 -2.46 0.65
N CYS A 42 9.86 -2.65 1.62
CA CYS A 42 8.45 -2.86 1.32
C CYS A 42 7.78 -1.52 1.01
N GLY A 43 7.60 -1.21 -0.27
CA GLY A 43 6.99 0.05 -0.72
C GLY A 43 5.59 0.34 -0.15
N LEU A 44 4.85 -0.68 0.30
CA LEU A 44 3.59 -0.50 1.03
C LEU A 44 3.82 0.13 2.40
N PHE A 45 4.69 -0.45 3.21
CA PHE A 45 4.92 0.01 4.58
C PHE A 45 5.84 1.24 4.64
N ALA A 46 6.73 1.40 3.65
CA ALA A 46 7.55 2.60 3.51
C ALA A 46 6.72 3.87 3.23
N HIS A 47 5.54 3.72 2.62
CA HIS A 47 4.64 4.83 2.26
C HIS A 47 3.24 4.66 2.89
N LEU A 48 3.15 3.97 4.03
CA LEU A 48 1.86 3.56 4.59
C LEU A 48 0.92 4.75 4.82
N ALA A 49 1.42 5.83 5.41
CA ALA A 49 0.62 7.01 5.71
C ALA A 49 0.10 7.67 4.41
N GLU A 50 0.97 7.87 3.43
CA GLU A 50 0.61 8.46 2.15
C GLU A 50 -0.37 7.59 1.35
N VAL A 51 -0.24 6.26 1.46
CA VAL A 51 -1.19 5.32 0.85
C VAL A 51 -2.57 5.41 1.49
N VAL A 52 -2.63 5.43 2.82
CA VAL A 52 -3.90 5.57 3.55
C VAL A 52 -4.56 6.91 3.24
N ASP A 53 -3.80 8.00 3.21
CA ASP A 53 -4.31 9.32 2.84
C ASP A 53 -4.86 9.34 1.40
N ALA A 54 -4.13 8.75 0.45
CA ALA A 54 -4.53 8.70 -0.95
C ALA A 54 -5.82 7.88 -1.19
N ILE A 55 -6.12 6.92 -0.33
CA ILE A 55 -7.33 6.09 -0.38
C ILE A 55 -8.49 6.79 0.33
N SER A 56 -8.25 7.36 1.52
CA SER A 56 -9.31 7.85 2.43
C SER A 56 -10.15 9.01 1.90
N GLY A 57 -9.72 9.66 0.82
CA GLY A 57 -10.46 10.76 0.17
C GLY A 57 -11.31 10.34 -1.04
N ILE A 58 -11.38 9.04 -1.36
CA ILE A 58 -12.01 8.55 -2.60
C ILE A 58 -13.37 7.94 -2.28
N ASP A 59 -14.39 8.43 -2.97
CA ASP A 59 -15.74 7.85 -2.98
C ASP A 59 -16.03 7.35 -4.40
N SER A 60 -15.55 6.15 -4.72
CA SER A 60 -15.70 5.54 -6.04
C SER A 60 -15.54 4.04 -6.01
N ASP A 61 -16.45 3.31 -6.67
CA ASP A 61 -16.32 1.86 -6.88
C ASP A 61 -15.26 1.48 -7.93
N SER A 62 -14.56 2.47 -8.52
CA SER A 62 -13.59 2.24 -9.59
C SER A 62 -12.15 2.22 -9.06
N MET A 63 -11.47 1.09 -9.26
CA MET A 63 -10.02 0.96 -9.03
C MET A 63 -9.17 1.97 -9.83
N GLU A 64 -9.70 2.52 -10.91
CA GLU A 64 -9.00 3.57 -11.68
C GLU A 64 -8.85 4.86 -10.86
N ALA A 65 -9.86 5.22 -10.06
CA ALA A 65 -9.81 6.40 -9.20
C ALA A 65 -8.70 6.25 -8.15
N TYR A 66 -8.67 5.11 -7.45
CA TYR A 66 -7.61 4.76 -6.52
C TYR A 66 -6.24 4.77 -7.18
N THR A 67 -6.10 4.12 -8.34
CA THR A 67 -4.80 4.03 -9.04
C THR A 67 -4.29 5.42 -9.42
N LYS A 68 -5.17 6.33 -9.87
CA LYS A 68 -4.81 7.71 -10.18
C LYS A 68 -4.31 8.47 -8.94
N ALA A 69 -4.97 8.30 -7.80
CA ALA A 69 -4.54 8.91 -6.55
C ALA A 69 -3.18 8.37 -6.10
N LEU A 70 -2.99 7.04 -6.13
CA LEU A 70 -1.71 6.39 -5.85
C LEU A 70 -0.59 7.01 -6.69
N ARG A 71 -0.80 7.18 -8.01
CA ARG A 71 0.22 7.75 -8.90
C ARG A 71 0.55 9.20 -8.55
N ARG A 72 -0.48 10.00 -8.28
CA ARG A 72 -0.36 11.44 -8.04
C ARG A 72 0.28 11.74 -6.69
N GLU A 73 -0.03 10.96 -5.66
CA GLU A 73 0.24 11.33 -4.27
C GLU A 73 1.38 10.54 -3.65
N VAL A 74 1.50 9.27 -4.03
CA VAL A 74 2.54 8.36 -3.53
C VAL A 74 3.66 8.21 -4.55
N CYS A 75 3.36 7.73 -5.77
CA CYS A 75 4.41 7.47 -6.75
C CYS A 75 5.18 8.74 -7.16
N ALA A 76 4.53 9.90 -7.17
CA ALA A 76 5.18 11.19 -7.47
C ALA A 76 6.28 11.60 -6.47
N LYS A 77 6.32 10.98 -5.29
CA LYS A 77 7.31 11.22 -4.23
C LYS A 77 8.23 10.01 -4.00
N CYS A 78 8.03 8.94 -4.76
CA CYS A 78 8.78 7.69 -4.61
C CYS A 78 10.11 7.79 -5.36
N ASP A 79 11.20 7.36 -4.74
CA ASP A 79 12.56 7.40 -5.31
C ASP A 79 12.70 6.59 -6.61
N HIS A 80 11.78 5.66 -6.84
CA HIS A 80 11.70 4.86 -8.05
C HIS A 80 11.14 5.61 -9.26
N GLN A 81 10.52 6.79 -9.06
CA GLN A 81 9.96 7.59 -10.14
C GLN A 81 10.90 8.76 -10.49
N ASP A 82 11.33 8.80 -11.75
CA ASP A 82 12.18 9.88 -12.26
C ASP A 82 11.40 11.20 -12.48
N GLU A 83 12.13 12.28 -12.78
CA GLU A 83 11.56 13.60 -13.06
C GLU A 83 10.60 13.62 -14.28
N ARG A 84 10.61 12.57 -15.10
CA ARG A 84 9.75 12.39 -16.27
C ARG A 84 8.50 11.56 -15.96
N GLY A 85 8.35 11.11 -14.71
CA GLY A 85 7.23 10.28 -14.26
C GLY A 85 7.38 8.79 -14.60
N ILE A 86 8.56 8.36 -15.06
CA ILE A 86 8.84 6.95 -15.37
C ILE A 86 9.28 6.27 -14.08
N CYS A 87 8.63 5.16 -13.75
CA CYS A 87 8.96 4.35 -12.58
C CYS A 87 9.72 3.10 -13.01
N ASP A 88 10.92 2.91 -12.48
CA ASP A 88 11.78 1.75 -12.80
C ASP A 88 11.17 0.41 -12.34
N LEU A 89 10.28 0.43 -11.34
CA LEU A 89 9.50 -0.74 -10.91
C LEU A 89 8.23 -1.00 -11.73
N ARG A 90 7.91 -0.15 -12.70
CA ARG A 90 6.76 -0.32 -13.60
C ARG A 90 7.17 -0.33 -15.07
N ASP A 91 8.35 0.17 -15.39
CA ASP A 91 8.86 0.19 -16.74
C ASP A 91 9.28 -1.22 -17.17
N SER A 92 8.42 -1.85 -17.98
CA SER A 92 8.65 -3.18 -18.57
C SER A 92 9.85 -3.26 -19.51
N ARG A 93 10.51 -2.13 -19.79
CA ARG A 93 11.77 -2.05 -20.57
C ARG A 93 13.02 -2.23 -19.70
N GLY A 94 12.88 -2.32 -18.38
CA GLY A 94 13.96 -2.65 -17.46
C GLY A 94 14.51 -4.06 -17.67
N PRO A 95 15.77 -4.34 -17.25
CA PRO A 95 16.43 -5.63 -17.48
C PRO A 95 15.86 -6.80 -16.66
N LEU A 96 14.95 -6.53 -15.72
CA LEU A 96 14.26 -7.50 -14.88
C LEU A 96 12.81 -7.06 -14.68
N PRO A 97 11.86 -7.98 -14.43
CA PRO A 97 10.56 -7.58 -13.93
C PRO A 97 10.73 -7.11 -12.48
N THR A 98 11.01 -5.82 -12.29
CA THR A 98 10.95 -5.17 -10.98
C THR A 98 9.47 -5.04 -10.62
N TRP A 99 9.03 -5.69 -9.54
CA TRP A 99 7.63 -5.70 -9.12
C TRP A 99 7.45 -4.71 -7.98
N CYS A 100 6.75 -3.60 -8.24
CA CYS A 100 6.29 -2.75 -7.16
C CYS A 100 5.17 -3.49 -6.39
N ILE A 101 5.43 -3.88 -5.14
CA ILE A 101 4.46 -4.59 -4.28
C ILE A 101 3.18 -3.76 -4.13
N LEU A 102 3.34 -2.46 -3.89
CA LEU A 102 2.21 -1.55 -3.76
C LEU A 102 1.37 -1.48 -5.04
N ASP A 103 1.99 -1.60 -6.21
CA ASP A 103 1.29 -1.62 -7.49
C ASP A 103 0.60 -2.95 -7.77
N ALA A 104 1.32 -4.05 -7.57
CA ALA A 104 0.87 -5.40 -7.87
C ALA A 104 -0.31 -5.86 -7.00
N TYR A 105 -0.35 -5.38 -5.75
CA TYR A 105 -1.35 -5.76 -4.76
C TYR A 105 -2.29 -4.61 -4.38
N PHE A 106 -2.35 -3.55 -5.17
CA PHE A 106 -3.06 -2.32 -4.76
C PHE A 106 -4.55 -2.54 -4.52
N ASN A 107 -5.19 -3.45 -5.26
CA ASN A 107 -6.58 -3.84 -5.04
C ASN A 107 -6.82 -4.42 -3.64
N LEU A 108 -5.87 -5.20 -3.11
CA LEU A 108 -5.96 -5.75 -1.75
C LEU A 108 -5.74 -4.66 -0.70
N VAL A 109 -4.83 -3.73 -0.97
CA VAL A 109 -4.55 -2.57 -0.11
C VAL A 109 -5.80 -1.69 0.02
N VAL A 110 -6.46 -1.38 -1.10
CA VAL A 110 -7.73 -0.62 -1.11
C VAL A 110 -8.80 -1.35 -0.31
N GLY A 111 -9.03 -2.63 -0.60
CA GLY A 111 -10.06 -3.41 0.12
C GLY A 111 -9.82 -3.47 1.63
N ALA A 112 -8.57 -3.65 2.06
CA ALA A 112 -8.21 -3.63 3.49
C ALA A 112 -8.48 -2.26 4.14
N ALA A 113 -8.15 -1.17 3.45
CA ALA A 113 -8.37 0.18 3.96
C ALA A 113 -9.86 0.54 4.05
N GLU A 114 -10.65 0.20 3.03
CA GLU A 114 -12.10 0.40 3.01
C GLU A 114 -12.79 -0.43 4.10
N GLU A 115 -12.34 -1.66 4.36
CA GLU A 115 -12.87 -2.49 5.44
C GLU A 115 -12.64 -1.84 6.82
N VAL A 116 -11.43 -1.31 7.06
CA VAL A 116 -11.11 -0.57 8.29
C VAL A 116 -12.00 0.66 8.42
N GLN A 117 -12.10 1.49 7.37
CA GLN A 117 -12.96 2.67 7.37
C GLN A 117 -14.44 2.32 7.61
N GLY A 118 -14.93 1.25 6.98
CA GLY A 118 -16.28 0.75 7.13
C GLY A 118 -16.61 0.30 8.56
N LYS A 119 -15.68 -0.38 9.25
CA LYS A 119 -15.82 -0.76 10.66
C LYS A 119 -16.01 0.45 11.58
N HIS A 120 -15.26 1.52 11.34
CA HIS A 120 -15.34 2.76 12.12
C HIS A 120 -16.55 3.63 11.74
N ALA A 121 -16.98 3.60 10.48
CA ALA A 121 -18.23 4.24 10.04
C ALA A 121 -19.48 3.55 10.63
N ALA A 122 -19.48 2.22 10.69
CA ALA A 122 -20.58 1.43 11.28
C ALA A 122 -20.59 1.41 12.82
N GLY A 123 -19.48 1.79 13.47
CA GLY A 123 -19.27 1.76 14.92
C GLY A 123 -19.64 3.02 15.69
N THR A 124 -20.31 4.01 15.08
CA THR A 124 -20.81 5.20 15.79
C THR A 124 -22.21 4.92 16.38
N PRO A 125 -22.40 4.84 17.71
CA PRO A 125 -23.73 5.00 18.31
C PRO A 125 -24.26 6.43 18.15
#